data_AF-A0A832U5L5-F1
#
_entry.id   AF-A0A832U5L5-F1
#
_cell.length_a   1.000
_cell.length_b   1.000
_cell.length_c   1.000
_cell.angle_alpha   90.00
_cell.angle_beta   90.00
_cell.angle_gamma   90.00
#
_symmetry.space_group_name_H-M   'P 1'
#
loop_
_entity.id
_entity.type
_entity.pdbx_description
1 polymer ?
#
loop_
_entity_poly.entity_id
_entity_poly.type
_entity_poly.pdbx_seq_one_letter_code
_entity_poly.pdbx_strand_id
1 'polypeptide(L)'
;MDIKGRICESGASEVVGEMLMIGLAIILISVFASVMGNFLPSAHDPVVTVMLTGDSRNVTFWHKGGDWVKTEELTVIIGNDSVRRSFTMRDAGFFQLPDKQVFDLGSNITVMTGSLFYGDETATLVTPRASLFSGKVRP
;
A
#
# COMPACT_ATOMS: atom_id res chain seq x y z
N MET A 1 75.84 -16.45 -0.34
CA MET A 1 74.46 -16.96 -0.36
C MET A 1 73.58 -15.88 0.25
N ASP A 2 72.91 -15.14 -0.63
CA ASP A 2 72.18 -13.93 -0.31
C ASP A 2 70.72 -14.27 0.05
N ILE A 3 70.46 -14.43 1.35
CA ILE A 3 69.13 -14.77 1.88
C ILE A 3 68.28 -13.51 2.07
N LYS A 4 68.88 -12.31 1.92
CA LYS A 4 68.25 -11.03 2.27
C LYS A 4 67.30 -10.51 1.19
N GLY A 5 67.47 -10.93 -0.07
CA GLY A 5 66.59 -10.54 -1.19
C GLY A 5 65.25 -11.29 -1.26
N ARG A 6 65.13 -12.50 -0.68
CA ARG A 6 63.94 -13.36 -0.86
C ARG A 6 62.75 -13.05 0.06
N ILE A 7 62.99 -12.36 1.18
CA ILE A 7 61.95 -12.13 2.22
C ILE A 7 61.13 -10.87 1.92
N CYS A 8 61.73 -9.85 1.27
CA CYS A 8 61.04 -8.59 0.97
C CYS A 8 59.93 -8.72 -0.09
N GLU A 9 60.09 -9.61 -1.07
CA GLU A 9 59.03 -9.85 -2.08
C GLU A 9 57.84 -10.62 -1.49
N SER A 10 58.09 -11.51 -0.53
CA SER A 10 57.04 -12.36 0.06
C SER A 10 56.08 -11.55 0.94
N GLY A 11 56.61 -10.64 1.78
CA GLY A 11 55.78 -9.79 2.65
C GLY A 11 55.00 -8.72 1.87
N ALA A 12 55.55 -8.21 0.77
CA ALA A 12 54.82 -7.28 -0.09
C ALA A 12 53.69 -7.99 -0.87
N SER A 13 53.94 -9.21 -1.36
CA SER A 13 52.93 -10.01 -2.09
C SER A 13 51.78 -10.46 -1.17
N GLU A 14 52.05 -10.72 0.11
CA GLU A 14 51.04 -11.09 1.10
C GLU A 14 50.07 -9.93 1.36
N VAL A 15 50.61 -8.75 1.65
CA VAL A 15 49.81 -7.53 1.92
C VAL A 15 48.99 -7.12 0.69
N VAL A 16 49.56 -7.21 -0.52
CA VAL A 16 48.83 -6.92 -1.76
C VAL A 16 47.70 -7.92 -1.98
N GLY A 17 47.91 -9.20 -1.67
CA GLY A 17 46.89 -10.24 -1.77
C GLY A 17 45.71 -10.00 -0.83
N GLU A 18 45.99 -9.61 0.42
CA GLU A 18 44.95 -9.30 1.41
C GLU A 18 44.12 -8.08 0.99
N MET A 19 44.77 -6.99 0.58
CA MET A 19 44.09 -5.78 0.10
C MET A 19 43.25 -6.05 -1.15
N LEU A 20 43.74 -6.92 -2.05
CA LEU A 20 42.99 -7.35 -3.24
C LEU A 20 41.73 -8.14 -2.86
N MET A 21 41.86 -9.08 -1.93
CA MET A 21 40.74 -9.92 -1.47
C MET A 21 39.65 -9.07 -0.81
N ILE A 22 40.04 -8.11 0.04
CA ILE A 22 39.11 -7.15 0.65
C ILE A 22 38.44 -6.29 -0.43
N GLY A 23 39.22 -5.78 -1.40
CA GLY A 23 38.69 -4.97 -2.51
C GLY A 23 37.63 -5.73 -3.32
N LEU A 24 37.91 -6.99 -3.68
CA LEU A 24 36.96 -7.84 -4.39
C LEU A 24 35.71 -8.11 -3.56
N ALA A 25 35.86 -8.40 -2.27
CA ALA A 25 34.73 -8.63 -1.38
C ALA A 25 33.81 -7.41 -1.31
N ILE A 26 34.37 -6.19 -1.19
CA ILE A 26 33.58 -4.95 -1.15
C ILE A 26 32.84 -4.72 -2.47
N ILE A 27 33.49 -4.97 -3.62
CA ILE A 27 32.83 -4.87 -4.93
C ILE A 27 31.65 -5.84 -5.02
N LEU A 28 31.83 -7.08 -4.57
CA LEU A 28 30.81 -8.12 -4.62
C LEU A 28 29.61 -7.79 -3.73
N ILE A 29 29.86 -7.31 -2.50
CA ILE A 29 28.82 -6.83 -1.59
C ILE A 29 28.08 -5.61 -2.17
N SER A 30 28.80 -4.69 -2.81
CA SER A 30 28.21 -3.48 -3.40
C SER A 30 27.27 -3.80 -4.57
N VAL A 31 27.69 -4.72 -5.45
CA VAL A 31 26.85 -5.20 -6.55
C VAL A 31 25.64 -5.97 -6.03
N PHE A 32 25.82 -6.80 -5.01
CA PHE A 32 24.71 -7.53 -4.41
C PHE A 32 23.68 -6.59 -3.75
N ALA A 33 24.15 -5.58 -3.01
CA ALA A 33 23.28 -4.60 -2.37
C ALA A 33 22.48 -3.76 -3.39
N SER A 34 23.11 -3.36 -4.51
CA SER A 34 22.41 -2.60 -5.56
C SER A 34 21.34 -3.44 -6.26
N VAL A 35 21.59 -4.74 -6.45
CA VAL A 35 20.63 -5.67 -7.03
C VAL A 35 19.46 -5.94 -6.08
N MET A 36 19.71 -6.10 -4.77
CA MET A 36 18.65 -6.33 -3.77
C MET A 36 17.63 -5.19 -3.71
N GLY A 37 18.04 -3.94 -3.92
CA GLY A 37 17.12 -2.79 -3.93
C GLY A 37 16.02 -2.92 -4.99
N ASN A 38 16.33 -3.56 -6.13
CA ASN A 38 15.36 -3.78 -7.21
C ASN A 38 14.40 -4.95 -6.96
N PHE A 39 14.65 -5.77 -5.93
CA PHE A 39 13.79 -6.87 -5.54
C PHE A 39 12.74 -6.47 -4.49
N LEU A 40 12.78 -5.23 -3.99
CA LEU A 40 11.67 -4.73 -3.18
C LEU A 40 10.47 -4.55 -4.13
N PRO A 41 9.36 -5.27 -3.93
CA PRO A 41 8.16 -5.04 -4.73
C PRO A 41 7.79 -3.57 -4.58
N SER A 42 7.64 -2.89 -5.72
CA SER A 42 7.10 -1.53 -5.76
C SER A 42 5.81 -1.52 -4.96
N ALA A 43 5.59 -0.50 -4.12
CA ALA A 43 4.33 -0.33 -3.43
C ALA A 43 3.22 -0.36 -4.49
N HIS A 44 2.47 -1.46 -4.54
CA HIS A 44 1.41 -1.62 -5.51
C HIS A 44 0.19 -0.90 -4.96
N ASP A 45 -0.56 -0.25 -5.84
CA ASP A 45 -1.83 0.33 -5.44
C ASP A 45 -2.78 -0.82 -5.06
N PRO A 46 -3.43 -0.74 -3.89
CA PRO A 46 -4.29 -1.83 -3.42
C PRO A 46 -5.43 -2.04 -4.41
N VAL A 47 -5.54 -3.26 -4.94
CA VAL A 47 -6.63 -3.62 -5.85
C VAL A 47 -7.72 -4.26 -5.02
N VAL A 48 -8.85 -3.58 -4.86
CA VAL A 48 -9.99 -4.07 -4.06
C VAL A 48 -11.22 -4.20 -4.94
N THR A 49 -11.84 -5.37 -4.92
CA THR A 49 -13.15 -5.58 -5.54
C THR A 49 -14.23 -5.22 -4.55
N VAL A 50 -14.95 -4.14 -4.83
CA VAL A 50 -16.02 -3.63 -3.96
C VAL A 50 -17.36 -3.75 -4.67
N MET A 51 -18.37 -4.19 -3.93
CA MET A 51 -19.76 -4.16 -4.37
C MET A 51 -20.52 -3.08 -3.60
N LEU A 52 -21.23 -2.22 -4.32
CA LEU A 52 -22.05 -1.16 -3.76
C LEU A 52 -23.51 -1.61 -3.65
N THR A 53 -24.13 -1.40 -2.49
CA THR A 53 -25.58 -1.51 -2.31
C THR A 53 -26.10 -0.25 -1.64
N GLY A 54 -27.00 0.45 -2.31
CA GLY A 54 -27.71 1.60 -1.76
C GLY A 54 -29.09 1.19 -1.23
N ASP A 55 -29.51 1.86 -0.17
CA ASP A 55 -30.91 2.01 0.24
C ASP A 55 -31.19 3.52 0.26
N SER A 56 -32.44 3.93 0.35
CA SER A 56 -32.92 5.31 0.37
C SER A 56 -32.10 6.31 1.22
N ARG A 57 -31.40 5.89 2.28
CA ARG A 57 -30.59 6.76 3.15
C ARG A 57 -29.17 6.26 3.45
N ASN A 58 -28.89 5.00 3.12
CA ASN A 58 -27.68 4.30 3.52
C ASN A 58 -26.95 3.76 2.29
N VAL A 59 -25.63 3.83 2.32
CA VAL A 59 -24.78 3.23 1.29
C VAL A 59 -23.88 2.21 1.95
N THR A 60 -23.90 0.98 1.46
CA THR A 60 -23.05 -0.10 1.97
C THR A 60 -22.08 -0.55 0.89
N PHE A 61 -20.80 -0.59 1.25
CA PHE A 61 -19.71 -1.13 0.45
C PHE A 61 -19.32 -2.50 1.00
N TRP A 62 -19.31 -3.51 0.15
CA TRP A 62 -18.95 -4.88 0.51
C TRP A 62 -17.59 -5.22 -0.10
N HIS A 63 -16.67 -5.69 0.73
CA HIS A 63 -15.40 -6.22 0.25
C HIS A 63 -15.60 -7.62 -0.32
N LYS A 64 -15.36 -7.79 -1.63
CA LYS A 64 -15.57 -9.05 -2.37
C LYS A 64 -14.27 -9.73 -2.79
N GLY A 65 -13.12 -9.10 -2.62
CA GLY A 65 -11.83 -9.67 -3.04
C GLY A 65 -10.74 -8.63 -3.19
N GLY A 66 -9.51 -9.11 -3.35
CA GLY A 66 -8.33 -8.26 -3.49
C GLY A 66 -7.64 -7.99 -2.15
N ASP A 67 -6.94 -6.86 -2.08
CA ASP A 67 -6.11 -6.49 -0.93
C ASP A 67 -6.93 -5.99 0.27
N TRP A 68 -6.35 -6.10 1.46
CA TRP A 68 -6.88 -5.47 2.66
C TRP A 68 -6.42 -4.01 2.72
N VAL A 69 -7.29 -3.13 3.22
CA VAL A 69 -6.99 -1.70 3.35
C VAL A 69 -7.30 -1.25 4.76
N LYS A 70 -6.49 -0.36 5.33
CA LYS A 70 -6.78 0.17 6.66
C LYS A 70 -7.98 1.09 6.64
N THR A 71 -8.89 0.91 7.59
CA THR A 71 -10.12 1.69 7.69
C THR A 71 -9.85 3.17 7.94
N GLU A 72 -8.80 3.50 8.71
CA GLU A 72 -8.40 4.88 9.00
C GLU A 72 -8.02 5.68 7.75
N GLU A 73 -7.56 4.99 6.70
CA GLU A 73 -7.17 5.59 5.42
C GLU A 73 -8.36 5.66 4.44
N LEU A 74 -9.49 5.03 4.76
CA LEU A 74 -10.66 5.02 3.89
C LEU A 74 -11.51 6.27 4.09
N THR A 75 -11.84 6.92 2.97
CA THR A 75 -12.83 7.99 2.92
C THR A 75 -13.92 7.60 1.93
N VAL A 76 -15.16 7.71 2.37
CA VAL A 76 -16.35 7.53 1.53
C VAL A 76 -16.82 8.90 1.10
N ILE A 77 -16.91 9.14 -0.20
CA ILE A 77 -17.42 10.38 -0.77
C ILE A 77 -18.75 10.06 -1.45
N ILE A 78 -19.82 10.72 -1.01
CA ILE A 78 -21.17 10.56 -1.59
C ILE A 78 -21.66 11.94 -2.03
N GLY A 79 -22.11 12.03 -3.28
CA GLY A 79 -22.63 13.28 -3.81
C GLY A 79 -22.96 13.24 -5.29
N ASN A 80 -23.56 14.32 -5.77
CA ASN A 80 -23.76 14.59 -7.19
C ASN A 80 -22.78 15.68 -7.66
N ASP A 81 -23.00 16.21 -8.86
CA ASP A 81 -22.14 17.27 -9.43
C ASP A 81 -22.21 18.60 -8.65
N SER A 82 -23.26 18.80 -7.85
CA SER A 82 -23.49 20.05 -7.11
C SER A 82 -23.06 19.97 -5.64
N VAL A 83 -23.24 18.81 -4.98
CA VAL A 83 -22.96 18.64 -3.55
C VAL A 83 -22.24 17.32 -3.31
N ARG A 84 -21.08 17.38 -2.64
CA ARG A 84 -20.32 16.20 -2.21
C ARG A 84 -20.10 16.22 -0.70
N ARG A 85 -20.30 15.07 -0.07
CA ARG A 85 -20.06 14.85 1.37
C ARG A 85 -19.04 13.74 1.55
N SER A 86 -18.06 13.96 2.40
CA SER A 86 -17.05 12.97 2.78
C SER A 86 -17.36 12.43 4.17
N PHE A 87 -17.18 11.11 4.32
CA PHE A 87 -17.35 10.38 5.56
C PHE A 87 -16.09 9.56 5.82
N THR A 88 -15.63 9.57 7.05
CA THR A 88 -14.46 8.90 7.57
C THR A 88 -14.85 8.05 8.78
N MET A 89 -13.94 7.20 9.26
CA MET A 89 -14.16 6.39 10.46
C MET A 89 -14.56 7.20 11.71
N ARG A 90 -14.25 8.50 11.75
CA ARG A 90 -14.57 9.38 12.89
C ARG A 90 -16.00 9.92 12.85
N ASP A 91 -16.68 9.79 11.71
CA ASP A 91 -18.02 10.30 11.54
C ASP A 91 -19.05 9.34 12.13
N ALA A 92 -20.02 9.87 12.88
CA ALA A 92 -21.06 9.07 13.55
C ALA A 92 -21.95 8.27 12.58
N GLY A 93 -21.92 8.59 11.29
CA GLY A 93 -22.62 7.86 10.24
C GLY A 93 -21.81 6.74 9.60
N PHE A 94 -20.54 6.52 9.98
CA PHE A 94 -19.67 5.51 9.39
C PHE A 94 -19.63 4.26 10.27
N PHE A 95 -20.14 3.14 9.75
CA PHE A 95 -20.19 1.87 10.45
C PHE A 95 -19.45 0.81 9.65
N GLN A 96 -18.47 0.16 10.27
CA GLN A 96 -17.81 -1.00 9.69
C GLN A 96 -18.22 -2.26 10.43
N LEU A 97 -18.59 -3.31 9.69
CA LEU A 97 -18.88 -4.63 10.23
C LEU A 97 -18.05 -5.70 9.50
N PRO A 98 -17.41 -6.64 10.21
CA PRO A 98 -17.16 -6.63 11.65
C PRO A 98 -16.30 -5.42 12.07
N ASP A 99 -16.43 -5.00 13.33
CA ASP A 99 -15.64 -3.90 13.89
C ASP A 99 -14.16 -4.30 13.93
N LYS A 100 -13.41 -3.80 12.95
CA LYS A 100 -12.01 -4.09 12.70
C LYS A 100 -11.33 -2.82 12.19
N GLN A 101 -10.01 -2.74 12.40
CA GLN A 101 -9.19 -1.65 11.88
C GLN A 101 -8.84 -1.78 10.39
N VAL A 102 -9.25 -2.88 9.76
CA VAL A 102 -8.97 -3.19 8.36
C VAL A 102 -10.25 -3.56 7.63
N PHE A 103 -10.40 -3.03 6.42
CA PHE A 103 -11.38 -3.43 5.44
C PHE A 103 -10.82 -4.61 4.64
N ASP A 104 -11.20 -5.82 5.05
CA ASP A 104 -10.80 -7.10 4.48
C ASP A 104 -11.98 -7.88 3.91
N LEU A 105 -11.70 -9.02 3.28
CA LEU A 105 -12.71 -9.87 2.65
C LEU A 105 -13.86 -10.22 3.62
N GLY A 106 -15.09 -9.96 3.18
CA GLY A 106 -16.30 -10.21 3.98
C GLY A 106 -16.67 -9.08 4.93
N SER A 107 -15.81 -8.07 5.10
CA SER A 107 -16.17 -6.83 5.78
C SER A 107 -17.07 -5.95 4.90
N ASN A 108 -17.90 -5.14 5.55
CA ASN A 108 -18.70 -4.11 4.92
C ASN A 108 -18.54 -2.76 5.63
N ILE A 109 -18.70 -1.69 4.87
CA ILE A 109 -18.71 -0.32 5.36
C ILE A 109 -20.06 0.29 4.97
N THR A 110 -20.85 0.65 5.98
CA THR A 110 -22.14 1.31 5.82
C THR A 110 -22.02 2.76 6.23
N VAL A 111 -22.44 3.67 5.34
CA VAL A 111 -22.49 5.10 5.61
C VAL A 111 -23.93 5.58 5.60
N MET A 112 -24.36 6.17 6.72
CA MET A 112 -25.66 6.81 6.89
C MET A 112 -25.52 8.31 6.59
N THR A 113 -26.16 8.76 5.52
CA THR A 113 -26.04 10.17 5.09
C THR A 113 -27.06 11.11 5.71
N GLY A 114 -28.09 10.55 6.37
CA GLY A 114 -29.20 11.29 6.98
C GLY A 114 -30.16 11.95 5.97
N SER A 115 -29.81 11.96 4.69
CA SER A 115 -30.59 12.50 3.57
C SER A 115 -31.09 11.37 2.67
N LEU A 116 -32.22 11.59 1.98
CA LEU A 116 -32.68 10.67 0.95
C LEU A 116 -31.82 10.79 -0.31
N PHE A 117 -31.52 9.65 -0.94
CA PHE A 117 -30.92 9.61 -2.27
C PHE A 117 -32.00 9.70 -3.35
N TYR A 118 -31.73 10.48 -4.39
CA TYR A 118 -32.61 10.68 -5.53
C TYR A 118 -32.17 9.86 -6.76
N GLY A 119 -31.05 9.15 -6.68
CA GLY A 119 -30.53 8.24 -7.71
C GLY A 119 -29.58 8.89 -8.71
N ASP A 120 -29.30 10.18 -8.55
CA ASP A 120 -28.26 10.92 -9.27
C ASP A 120 -26.92 10.93 -8.53
N GLU A 121 -26.91 10.48 -7.27
CA GLU A 121 -25.72 10.48 -6.44
C GLU A 121 -24.73 9.37 -6.83
N THR A 122 -23.45 9.72 -6.77
CA THR A 122 -22.32 8.82 -6.94
C THR A 122 -21.67 8.59 -5.59
N ALA A 123 -21.42 7.33 -5.27
CA ALA A 123 -20.68 6.90 -4.10
C ALA A 123 -19.31 6.41 -4.54
N THR A 124 -18.28 7.02 -3.96
CA THR A 124 -16.88 6.76 -4.27
C THR A 124 -16.17 6.36 -2.98
N LEU A 125 -15.43 5.25 -3.03
CA LEU A 125 -14.55 4.83 -1.94
C LEU A 125 -13.11 5.16 -2.33
N VAL A 126 -12.43 5.96 -1.52
CA VAL A 126 -11.08 6.45 -1.81
C VAL A 126 -10.13 6.17 -0.65
N THR A 127 -8.86 6.01 -1.02
CA THR A 127 -7.69 6.05 -0.12
C THR A 127 -6.89 7.33 -0.44
N PRO A 128 -5.88 7.70 0.37
CA PRO A 128 -5.03 8.85 0.06
C PRO A 128 -4.24 8.69 -1.25
N ARG A 129 -4.09 7.45 -1.74
CA ARG A 129 -3.27 7.12 -2.92
C ARG A 129 -4.12 6.87 -4.17
N ALA A 130 -5.30 6.28 -4.03
CA ALA A 130 -6.13 5.86 -5.16
C ALA A 130 -7.63 5.81 -4.83
N SER A 131 -8.45 5.95 -5.88
CA SER A 131 -9.89 5.65 -5.83
C SER A 131 -10.10 4.16 -6.00
N LEU A 132 -10.62 3.49 -4.97
CA LEU A 132 -10.86 2.04 -4.98
C LEU A 132 -12.12 1.67 -5.75
N PHE A 133 -13.15 2.50 -5.66
CA PHE A 133 -14.44 2.23 -6.29
C PHE A 133 -15.19 3.53 -6.56
N SER A 134 -15.95 3.58 -7.66
CA SER A 134 -16.91 4.65 -7.95
C SER A 134 -18.13 4.04 -8.63
N GLY A 135 -19.31 4.34 -8.10
CA GLY A 135 -20.57 3.82 -8.64
C GLY A 135 -21.77 4.70 -8.29
N LYS A 136 -22.79 4.67 -9.14
CA LYS A 136 -24.05 5.36 -8.86
C LYS A 136 -24.83 4.65 -7.77
N VAL A 137 -25.33 5.41 -6.81
CA VAL A 137 -26.25 4.90 -5.79
C VAL A 137 -27.62 4.81 -6.43
N ARG A 138 -28.16 3.59 -6.51
CA ARG A 138 -29.55 3.38 -6.88
C ARG A 138 -30.30 2.98 -5.60
N PRO A 139 -31.30 3.76 -5.17
CA PRO A 139 -32.16 3.37 -4.07
C PRO A 139 -33.05 2.19 -4.44
#